data_AF-A0A9X7PJ25-F1
#
_entry.id   AF-A0A9X7PJ25-F1
#
_cell.length_a   1.000
_cell.length_b   1.000
_cell.length_c   1.000
_cell.angle_alpha   90.00
_cell.angle_beta   90.00
_cell.angle_gamma   90.00
#
_symmetry.space_group_name_H-M   'P 1'
#
loop_
_entity.id
_entity.type
_entity.pdbx_description
1 polymer ?
#
loop_
_entity_poly.entity_id
_entity_poly.type
_entity_poly.pdbx_seq_one_letter_code
_entity_poly.pdbx_strand_id
1 'polypeptide(L)'
;MEQNTEANVVRVAIRAHRAPGGGRTRLLAYVHTNCTCRLASTLVGTFDNLAEAEALAAGATPERFRHCTKSTPIREQAPTVEAPVAEDQEQPKRDEPSDTWTITNRAGVEIARVEGATAEDMTQAAEALPKVRATIRREGGFTRRRLWVSELTPADVEQAPTEVEAEQQPVAEVERRVVEGVVVKHAGTTEGSWPRHATHPDAIAARAVLRPLKPATLADHTDTTDRADEVDTSVRGYMVVPRGRGRVAAYWIEGGQDTFRGEPHAVELKILRQKFLDAGWRVEPKSRTCVFAWRPAEDSTGETPHQADAACQEAGRALRARRRAQQPAPALACQHGTSPRPDVSGNPVAACDGRAPGVRGGVWSDEGCVYSDDCLVDAANECARLNAEEEPAEEPLHSWHRMCPEHDEQTLDECEECNAVPTEQAEEPEGEVEVEEAPEAGGTWRSGWMAAERRVTEGALFDLGDGVEQGLLFQ
;
A
#
# COMPACT_ATOMS: atom_id res chain seq x y z
N MET A 1 -29.08 42.74 2.58
CA MET A 1 -27.88 41.88 2.61
C MET A 1 -27.83 41.24 3.98
N GLU A 2 -28.46 40.08 4.14
CA GLU A 2 -28.28 39.26 5.34
C GLU A 2 -26.84 38.72 5.30
N GLN A 3 -25.99 39.21 6.20
CA GLN A 3 -24.65 38.66 6.34
C GLN A 3 -24.80 37.26 6.94
N ASN A 4 -24.51 36.24 6.15
CA ASN A 4 -24.56 34.85 6.57
C ASN A 4 -23.58 34.66 7.75
N THR A 5 -24.11 34.59 8.97
CA THR A 5 -23.37 34.30 10.20
C THR A 5 -23.06 32.82 10.27
N GLU A 6 -22.24 32.35 9.33
CA GLU A 6 -21.68 31.00 9.39
C GLU A 6 -20.83 30.87 10.66
N ALA A 7 -21.17 29.90 11.50
CA ALA A 7 -20.43 29.57 12.71
C ALA A 7 -18.98 29.22 12.36
N ASN A 8 -18.04 29.64 13.21
CA ASN A 8 -16.64 29.29 13.03
C ASN A 8 -16.47 27.77 13.21
N VAL A 9 -15.86 27.09 12.24
CA VAL A 9 -15.55 25.67 12.31
C VAL A 9 -14.07 25.50 12.62
N VAL A 10 -13.74 24.97 13.80
CA VAL A 10 -12.36 24.66 14.19
C VAL A 10 -12.11 23.15 14.08
N ARG A 11 -11.04 22.74 13.41
CA ARG A 11 -10.69 21.32 13.19
C ARG A 11 -9.28 21.04 13.67
N VAL A 12 -9.05 19.87 14.25
CA VAL A 12 -7.71 19.43 14.69
C VAL A 12 -7.26 18.25 13.83
N ALA A 13 -6.05 18.31 13.28
CA ALA A 13 -5.47 17.23 12.48
C ALA A 13 -4.04 16.90 12.91
N ILE A 14 -3.62 15.63 12.82
CA ILE A 14 -2.26 15.18 13.12
C ILE A 14 -1.55 14.78 11.84
N ARG A 15 -0.36 15.34 11.60
CA ARG A 15 0.43 15.06 10.39
C ARG A 15 1.83 14.57 10.71
N ALA A 16 2.29 13.61 9.94
CA ALA A 16 3.67 13.15 9.93
C ALA A 16 4.56 14.14 9.18
N HIS A 17 5.49 14.77 9.86
CA HIS A 17 6.47 15.70 9.30
C HIS A 17 7.86 15.08 9.34
N ARG A 18 8.55 15.08 8.19
CA ARG A 18 9.96 14.70 8.13
C ARG A 18 10.81 15.90 8.51
N ALA A 19 11.73 15.72 9.45
CA ALA A 19 12.66 16.79 9.81
C ALA A 19 13.64 17.05 8.65
N PRO A 20 13.90 18.31 8.25
CA PRO A 20 14.90 18.60 7.23
C PRO A 20 16.26 18.05 7.66
N GLY A 21 16.88 17.23 6.82
CA GLY A 21 18.17 16.56 7.10
C GLY A 21 18.10 15.36 8.06
N GLY A 22 16.92 15.04 8.62
CA GLY A 22 16.73 13.91 9.53
C GLY A 22 15.84 12.85 8.91
N GLY A 23 16.30 11.60 8.83
CA GLY A 23 15.46 10.46 8.42
C GLY A 23 14.32 10.13 9.40
N ARG A 24 14.11 10.93 10.46
CA ARG A 24 13.10 10.71 11.48
C ARG A 24 11.83 11.50 11.14
N THR A 25 10.71 10.79 11.11
CA THR A 25 9.36 11.33 11.04
C THR A 25 8.90 11.73 12.44
N ARG A 26 8.24 12.88 12.57
CA ARG A 26 7.62 13.36 13.81
C ARG A 26 6.14 13.62 13.58
N LEU A 27 5.31 13.43 14.59
CA LEU A 27 3.89 13.78 14.52
C LEU A 27 3.69 15.20 15.06
N LEU A 28 2.97 16.02 14.31
CA LEU A 28 2.62 17.39 14.70
C LEU A 28 1.11 17.58 14.60
N ALA A 29 0.51 18.13 15.65
CA ALA A 29 -0.89 18.55 15.64
C ALA A 29 -1.05 19.94 15.00
N TYR A 30 -2.06 20.09 14.16
CA TYR A 30 -2.43 21.34 13.49
C TYR A 30 -3.88 21.72 13.83
N VAL A 31 -4.08 22.97 14.23
CA VAL A 31 -5.40 23.58 14.44
C VAL A 31 -5.80 24.36 13.18
N HIS A 32 -6.95 24.05 12.63
CA HIS A 32 -7.50 24.60 11.39
C HIS A 32 -8.78 25.38 11.70
N THR A 33 -8.73 26.70 11.64
CA THR A 33 -9.92 27.55 11.82
C THR A 33 -10.46 27.96 10.46
N ASN A 34 -11.70 27.60 10.14
CA ASN A 34 -12.36 27.95 8.88
C ASN A 34 -11.48 27.66 7.64
N CYS A 35 -10.63 26.61 7.71
CA CYS A 35 -9.73 26.25 6.60
C CYS A 35 -10.45 25.40 5.55
N THR A 36 -10.16 25.61 4.28
CA THR A 36 -10.56 24.73 3.15
C THR A 36 -9.65 23.51 2.96
N CYS A 37 -8.78 23.24 3.92
CA CYS A 37 -7.85 22.12 3.91
C CYS A 37 -8.60 20.77 3.85
N ARG A 38 -8.21 19.85 2.95
CA ARG A 38 -8.67 18.45 2.98
C ARG A 38 -7.96 17.70 4.12
N LEU A 39 -8.71 17.28 5.15
CA LEU A 39 -8.16 16.70 6.39
C LEU A 39 -8.54 15.23 6.62
N ALA A 40 -9.33 14.61 5.75
CA ALA A 40 -10.05 13.35 6.03
C ALA A 40 -9.22 12.25 6.71
N SER A 41 -8.03 11.91 6.19
CA SER A 41 -7.18 10.85 6.74
C SER A 41 -6.39 11.25 7.99
N THR A 42 -6.45 12.51 8.41
CA THR A 42 -5.64 13.10 9.50
C THR A 42 -6.47 13.82 10.55
N LEU A 43 -7.79 13.90 10.37
CA LEU A 43 -8.71 14.63 11.24
C LEU A 43 -8.89 13.86 12.55
N VAL A 44 -8.65 14.55 13.67
CA VAL A 44 -8.86 14.02 15.02
C VAL A 44 -10.22 14.44 15.57
N GLY A 45 -10.65 15.67 15.28
CA GLY A 45 -11.94 16.19 15.73
C GLY A 45 -12.28 17.56 15.16
N THR A 46 -13.54 17.95 15.35
CA THR A 46 -14.11 19.25 14.99
C THR A 46 -14.71 19.88 16.26
N PHE A 47 -14.53 21.17 16.44
CA PHE A 47 -14.85 21.93 17.65
C PHE A 47 -15.52 23.25 17.29
N ASP A 48 -16.42 23.70 18.17
CA ASP A 48 -17.13 24.98 18.03
C ASP A 48 -16.30 26.15 18.56
N ASN A 49 -15.28 25.88 19.39
CA ASN A 49 -14.39 26.90 19.95
C ASN A 49 -12.91 26.51 19.85
N LEU A 50 -12.08 27.56 19.82
CA LEU A 50 -10.63 27.42 19.65
C LEU A 50 -9.95 26.79 20.87
N ALA A 51 -10.42 27.13 22.08
CA ALA A 51 -9.79 26.71 23.31
C ALA A 51 -9.82 25.17 23.47
N GLU A 52 -10.96 24.53 23.17
CA GLU A 52 -11.09 23.07 23.19
C GLU A 52 -10.21 22.40 22.12
N ALA A 53 -10.19 22.97 20.91
CA ALA A 53 -9.35 22.46 19.83
C ALA A 53 -7.85 22.52 20.18
N GLU A 54 -7.41 23.63 20.80
CA GLU A 54 -6.03 23.79 21.26
C GLU A 54 -5.69 22.86 22.42
N ALA A 55 -6.61 22.65 23.38
CA ALA A 55 -6.42 21.71 24.47
C ALA A 55 -6.26 20.27 23.96
N LEU A 56 -7.08 19.85 22.99
CA LEU A 56 -6.93 18.55 22.36
C LEU A 56 -5.61 18.46 21.59
N ALA A 57 -5.27 19.48 20.80
CA ALA A 57 -4.04 19.50 20.00
C ALA A 57 -2.79 19.42 20.90
N ALA A 58 -2.80 20.05 22.07
CA ALA A 58 -1.73 19.98 23.07
C ALA A 58 -1.61 18.59 23.74
N GLY A 59 -2.73 17.89 23.94
CA GLY A 59 -2.73 16.52 24.49
C GLY A 59 -2.31 15.45 23.47
N ALA A 60 -2.54 15.70 22.18
CA ALA A 60 -2.31 14.74 21.11
C ALA A 60 -0.83 14.51 20.75
N THR A 61 0.03 15.51 20.95
CA THR A 61 1.47 15.39 20.65
C THR A 61 2.33 16.03 21.75
N PRO A 62 3.49 15.44 22.10
CA PRO A 62 4.37 16.01 23.13
C PRO A 62 5.07 17.31 22.70
N GLU A 63 5.07 17.64 21.40
CA GLU A 63 5.57 18.91 20.86
C GLU A 63 4.43 19.95 20.76
N ARG A 64 4.77 21.25 20.75
CA ARG A 64 3.79 22.34 20.58
C ARG A 64 3.02 22.16 19.26
N PHE A 65 1.69 22.23 19.33
CA PHE A 65 0.83 22.27 18.14
C PHE A 65 1.06 23.56 17.33
N ARG A 66 0.58 23.58 16.09
CA ARG A 66 0.66 24.74 15.18
C ARG A 66 -0.71 25.11 14.66
N HIS A 67 -0.93 26.37 14.32
CA HIS A 67 -2.08 26.76 13.51
C HIS A 67 -1.76 26.55 12.04
N CYS A 68 -2.73 26.08 11.28
CA CYS A 68 -2.58 25.99 9.83
C CYS A 68 -2.45 27.40 9.24
N THR A 69 -1.50 27.59 8.33
CA THR A 69 -1.25 28.87 7.64
C THR A 69 -2.42 29.32 6.76
N LYS A 70 -3.29 28.39 6.35
CA LYS A 70 -4.53 28.66 5.61
C LYS A 70 -5.75 28.91 6.53
N SER A 71 -5.57 28.92 7.84
CA SER A 71 -6.66 29.24 8.77
C SER A 71 -7.03 30.71 8.62
N THR A 72 -8.32 31.01 8.57
CA THR A 72 -8.79 32.39 8.69
C THR A 72 -9.00 32.74 10.15
N PRO A 73 -8.75 33.99 10.56
CA PRO A 73 -8.98 34.41 11.93
C PRO A 73 -10.46 34.21 12.31
N ILE A 74 -10.68 33.84 13.56
CA ILE A 74 -12.02 33.63 14.10
C ILE A 74 -12.80 34.94 13.99
N ARG A 75 -13.96 34.91 13.32
CA ARG A 75 -14.88 36.04 13.35
C ARG A 75 -15.37 36.19 14.78
N GLU A 76 -15.30 37.42 15.29
CA GLU A 76 -15.62 37.85 16.66
C GLU A 76 -16.53 36.83 17.36
N GLN A 77 -15.95 36.04 18.26
CA GLN A 77 -16.69 34.98 18.94
C GLN A 77 -17.84 35.65 19.67
N ALA A 78 -19.07 35.19 19.41
CA ALA A 78 -20.19 35.52 20.26
C ALA A 78 -19.71 35.26 21.70
N PRO A 79 -19.86 36.25 22.62
CA PRO A 79 -19.39 36.10 23.99
C PRO A 79 -19.88 34.75 24.49
N THR A 80 -18.96 33.93 25.02
CA THR A 80 -19.27 32.61 25.53
C THR A 80 -20.45 32.75 26.48
N VAL A 81 -21.65 32.50 25.96
CA VAL A 81 -22.85 32.43 26.78
C VAL A 81 -22.57 31.18 27.60
N GLU A 82 -22.27 31.37 28.88
CA GLU A 82 -22.22 30.29 29.86
C GLU A 82 -23.49 29.48 29.62
N ALA A 83 -23.33 28.34 28.95
CA ALA A 83 -24.46 27.53 28.57
C ALA A 83 -25.23 27.26 29.88
N PRO A 84 -26.56 27.46 29.90
CA PRO A 84 -27.33 27.06 31.06
C PRO A 84 -26.97 25.60 31.30
N VAL A 85 -26.47 25.33 32.51
CA VAL A 85 -26.13 23.99 33.01
C VAL A 85 -27.25 23.08 32.53
N ALA A 86 -26.97 22.28 31.51
CA ALA A 86 -27.96 21.39 30.92
C ALA A 86 -28.39 20.48 32.06
N GLU A 87 -29.63 20.63 32.52
CA GLU A 87 -30.26 19.67 33.40
C GLU A 87 -30.03 18.29 32.80
N ASP A 88 -29.46 17.40 33.61
CA ASP A 88 -29.13 16.01 33.29
C ASP A 88 -30.23 15.37 32.43
N GLN A 89 -30.09 15.45 31.11
CA GLN A 89 -30.76 14.53 30.22
C GLN A 89 -30.03 13.23 30.42
N GLU A 90 -30.57 12.41 31.32
CA GLU A 90 -30.12 11.05 31.62
C GLU A 90 -29.88 10.35 30.29
N GLN A 91 -28.60 10.23 29.90
CA GLN A 91 -28.22 9.58 28.64
C GLN A 91 -28.91 8.21 28.64
N PRO A 92 -29.60 7.82 27.55
CA PRO A 92 -30.27 6.53 27.50
C PRO A 92 -29.23 5.47 27.89
N LYS A 93 -29.51 4.76 28.98
CA LYS A 93 -28.61 3.74 29.51
C LYS A 93 -28.26 2.81 28.36
N ARG A 94 -26.98 2.79 28.01
CA ARG A 94 -26.45 2.00 26.91
C ARG A 94 -26.78 0.53 27.20
N ASP A 95 -27.49 -0.11 26.28
CA ASP A 95 -27.91 -1.51 26.43
C ASP A 95 -26.70 -2.43 26.68
N GLU A 96 -26.93 -3.56 27.32
CA GLU A 96 -25.87 -4.55 27.54
C GLU A 96 -25.51 -5.26 26.23
N PRO A 97 -24.22 -5.60 26.00
CA PRO A 97 -23.80 -6.35 24.82
C PRO A 97 -24.30 -7.80 24.93
N SER A 98 -24.92 -8.33 23.86
CA SER A 98 -25.37 -9.72 23.80
C SER A 98 -24.22 -10.69 23.48
N ASP A 99 -24.41 -11.98 23.72
CA ASP A 99 -23.45 -13.02 23.29
C ASP A 99 -23.60 -13.40 21.82
N THR A 100 -24.47 -12.71 21.07
CA THR A 100 -24.67 -12.93 19.64
C THR A 100 -23.77 -12.01 18.81
N TRP A 101 -23.15 -12.59 17.79
CA TRP A 101 -22.24 -11.90 16.88
C TRP A 101 -22.69 -12.06 15.44
N THR A 102 -22.64 -10.95 14.70
CA THR A 102 -22.82 -10.94 13.25
C THR A 102 -21.47 -11.13 12.56
N ILE A 103 -21.41 -12.11 11.65
CA ILE A 103 -20.26 -12.38 10.79
C ILE A 103 -20.55 -11.81 9.42
N THR A 104 -19.68 -10.92 8.94
CA THR A 104 -19.79 -10.30 7.60
C THR A 104 -18.58 -10.62 6.74
N ASN A 105 -18.78 -10.63 5.42
CA ASN A 105 -17.70 -10.74 4.45
C ASN A 105 -17.00 -9.39 4.22
N ARG A 106 -16.00 -9.33 3.32
CA ARG A 106 -15.27 -8.08 3.04
C ARG A 106 -16.15 -6.99 2.41
N ALA A 107 -17.24 -7.38 1.75
CA ALA A 107 -18.23 -6.46 1.19
C ALA A 107 -19.27 -5.96 2.23
N GLY A 108 -19.14 -6.37 3.50
CA GLY A 108 -20.08 -5.99 4.56
C GLY A 108 -21.40 -6.78 4.55
N VAL A 109 -21.51 -7.83 3.72
CA VAL A 109 -22.70 -8.69 3.66
C VAL A 109 -22.66 -9.72 4.78
N GLU A 110 -23.75 -9.82 5.54
CA GLU A 110 -23.93 -10.80 6.60
C GLU A 110 -23.92 -12.23 6.04
N ILE A 111 -23.02 -13.08 6.55
CA ILE A 111 -22.88 -14.48 6.13
C ILE A 111 -23.39 -15.47 7.17
N ALA A 112 -23.36 -15.10 8.45
CA ALA A 112 -23.84 -15.91 9.56
C ALA A 112 -24.04 -15.04 10.82
N ARG A 113 -24.84 -15.54 11.75
CA ARG A 113 -24.85 -15.15 13.16
C ARG A 113 -24.42 -16.33 14.01
N VAL A 114 -23.62 -16.09 15.02
CA VAL A 114 -23.14 -17.12 15.96
C VAL A 114 -23.16 -16.60 17.37
N GLU A 115 -23.24 -17.51 18.34
CA GLU A 115 -23.17 -17.19 19.76
C GLU A 115 -21.75 -17.45 20.30
N GLY A 116 -21.31 -16.61 21.22
CA GLY A 116 -20.04 -16.75 21.93
C GLY A 116 -19.87 -15.65 22.98
N ALA A 117 -19.63 -16.04 24.23
CA ALA A 117 -19.40 -15.09 25.31
C ALA A 117 -18.14 -14.25 25.07
N THR A 118 -17.13 -14.85 24.43
CA THR A 118 -15.87 -14.22 24.04
C THR A 118 -15.68 -14.20 22.52
N ALA A 119 -14.72 -13.39 22.06
CA ALA A 119 -14.36 -13.34 20.65
C ALA A 119 -13.75 -14.66 20.15
N GLU A 120 -13.12 -15.44 21.02
CA GLU A 120 -12.53 -16.74 20.70
C GLU A 120 -13.63 -17.79 20.49
N ASP A 121 -14.59 -17.90 21.43
CA ASP A 121 -15.74 -18.81 21.33
C ASP A 121 -16.53 -18.59 20.04
N MET A 122 -16.81 -17.31 19.77
CA MET A 122 -17.48 -16.87 18.56
C MET A 122 -16.69 -17.27 17.31
N THR A 123 -15.36 -17.07 17.29
CA THR A 123 -14.52 -17.41 16.14
C THR A 123 -14.53 -18.91 15.87
N GLN A 124 -14.43 -19.72 16.92
CA GLN A 124 -14.53 -21.18 16.82
C GLN A 124 -15.91 -21.60 16.28
N ALA A 125 -16.99 -21.00 16.79
CA ALA A 125 -18.35 -21.25 16.31
C ALA A 125 -18.52 -20.83 14.84
N ALA A 126 -17.97 -19.69 14.44
CA ALA A 126 -18.00 -19.19 13.06
C ALA A 126 -17.23 -20.12 12.12
N GLU A 127 -16.01 -20.54 12.49
CA GLU A 127 -15.19 -21.46 11.68
C GLU A 127 -15.78 -22.86 11.56
N ALA A 128 -16.65 -23.29 12.49
CA ALA A 128 -17.39 -24.54 12.36
C ALA A 128 -18.43 -24.48 11.21
N LEU A 129 -18.89 -23.30 10.81
CA LEU A 129 -19.90 -23.13 9.76
C LEU A 129 -19.30 -23.27 8.35
N PRO A 130 -19.83 -24.18 7.49
CA PRO A 130 -19.31 -24.37 6.14
C PRO A 130 -19.33 -23.11 5.27
N LYS A 131 -20.34 -22.25 5.42
CA LYS A 131 -20.45 -20.98 4.69
C LYS A 131 -19.31 -20.02 5.05
N VAL A 132 -18.98 -19.88 6.33
CA VAL A 132 -17.90 -19.01 6.80
C VAL A 132 -16.54 -19.55 6.32
N ARG A 133 -16.29 -20.86 6.41
CA ARG A 133 -15.07 -21.47 5.86
C ARG A 133 -14.88 -21.23 4.37
N ALA A 134 -15.97 -21.26 3.59
CA ALA A 134 -15.93 -20.95 2.17
C ALA A 134 -15.54 -19.48 1.93
N THR A 135 -16.08 -18.56 2.72
CA THR A 135 -15.70 -17.13 2.68
C THR A 135 -14.24 -16.93 3.05
N ILE A 136 -13.74 -17.55 4.14
CA ILE A 136 -12.32 -17.46 4.54
C ILE A 136 -11.39 -17.90 3.41
N ARG A 137 -11.69 -19.02 2.73
CA ARG A 137 -10.88 -19.50 1.60
C ARG A 137 -10.88 -18.55 0.40
N ARG A 138 -12.00 -17.85 0.15
CA ARG A 138 -12.17 -16.95 -1.00
C ARG A 138 -11.60 -15.56 -0.75
N GLU A 139 -11.79 -15.03 0.45
CA GLU A 139 -11.56 -13.62 0.78
C GLU A 139 -10.41 -13.41 1.78
N GLY A 140 -9.90 -14.48 2.38
CA GLY A 140 -8.79 -14.44 3.35
C GLY A 140 -9.22 -14.14 4.79
N GLY A 141 -10.51 -14.05 5.09
CA GLY A 141 -11.02 -13.80 6.45
C GLY A 141 -12.50 -13.44 6.49
N PHE A 142 -12.97 -12.99 7.66
CA PHE A 142 -14.30 -12.41 7.89
C PHE A 142 -14.21 -11.26 8.91
N THR A 143 -15.21 -10.39 8.91
CA THR A 143 -15.38 -9.32 9.91
C THR A 143 -16.45 -9.74 10.91
N ARG A 144 -16.33 -9.28 12.16
CA ARG A 144 -17.21 -9.65 13.27
C ARG A 144 -17.72 -8.40 14.00
N ARG A 145 -18.99 -8.42 14.42
CA ARG A 145 -19.60 -7.37 15.27
C ARG A 145 -20.48 -8.02 16.33
N ARG A 146 -20.25 -7.68 17.60
CA ARG A 146 -21.14 -8.07 18.71
C ARG A 146 -22.41 -7.23 18.67
N LEU A 147 -23.57 -7.88 18.76
CA LEU A 147 -24.87 -7.21 18.76
C LEU A 147 -25.24 -6.75 20.17
N TRP A 148 -25.96 -5.64 20.28
CA TRP A 148 -26.58 -5.23 21.54
C TRP A 148 -27.87 -6.01 21.77
N VAL A 149 -28.31 -6.15 23.02
CA VAL A 149 -29.57 -6.86 23.34
C VAL A 149 -30.78 -6.25 22.60
N SER A 150 -30.79 -4.93 22.39
CA SER A 150 -31.83 -4.24 21.62
C SER A 150 -31.78 -4.49 20.10
N GLU A 151 -30.67 -5.00 19.57
CA GLU A 151 -30.52 -5.35 18.16
C GLU A 151 -30.93 -6.81 17.87
N LEU A 152 -31.17 -7.62 18.92
CA LEU A 152 -31.64 -8.99 18.77
C LEU A 152 -33.10 -9.01 18.34
N THR A 153 -33.38 -9.72 17.26
CA THR A 153 -34.76 -10.01 16.89
C THR A 153 -35.31 -11.11 17.80
N PRO A 154 -36.64 -11.20 18.02
CA PRO A 154 -37.22 -12.30 18.79
C PRO A 154 -36.82 -13.69 18.27
N ALA A 155 -36.60 -13.82 16.95
CA ALA A 155 -36.13 -15.05 16.33
C ALA A 155 -34.68 -15.40 16.73
N ASP A 156 -33.82 -14.41 16.98
CA ASP A 156 -32.47 -14.64 17.49
C ASP A 156 -32.50 -15.14 18.93
N VAL A 157 -33.42 -14.60 19.75
CA VAL A 157 -33.60 -15.01 21.16
C VAL A 157 -34.19 -16.43 21.26
N GLU A 158 -35.09 -16.79 20.35
CA GLU A 158 -35.77 -18.09 20.34
C GLU A 158 -34.91 -19.21 19.71
N GLN A 159 -33.91 -18.86 18.88
CA GLN A 159 -32.95 -19.80 18.31
C GLN A 159 -31.74 -20.08 19.21
N ALA A 160 -31.65 -19.43 20.37
CA ALA A 160 -30.68 -19.79 21.41
C ALA A 160 -30.84 -21.29 21.70
N PRO A 161 -29.81 -22.12 21.43
CA PRO A 161 -29.93 -23.55 21.53
C PRO A 161 -30.32 -23.90 22.96
N THR A 162 -31.55 -24.38 23.13
CA THR A 162 -32.02 -24.96 24.38
C THR A 162 -31.19 -26.21 24.61
N GLU A 163 -30.08 -26.06 25.32
CA GLU A 163 -29.18 -27.08 25.90
C GLU A 163 -29.56 -28.51 25.45
N VAL A 164 -29.24 -28.85 24.21
CA VAL A 164 -29.56 -30.17 23.67
C VAL A 164 -28.48 -31.09 24.22
N GLU A 165 -28.85 -31.80 25.28
CA GLU A 165 -28.13 -32.93 25.87
C GLU A 165 -27.58 -33.81 24.75
N ALA A 166 -26.28 -33.69 24.49
CA ALA A 166 -25.63 -34.31 23.34
C ALA A 166 -25.48 -35.82 23.56
N GLU A 167 -26.51 -36.59 23.22
CA GLU A 167 -26.40 -38.02 22.96
C GLU A 167 -25.46 -38.26 21.78
N GLN A 168 -24.22 -38.66 22.09
CA GLN A 168 -23.24 -39.13 21.11
C GLN A 168 -23.75 -40.41 20.43
N GLN A 169 -24.27 -40.27 19.21
CA GLN A 169 -24.50 -41.43 18.34
C GLN A 169 -23.15 -41.95 17.80
N PRO A 170 -22.85 -43.26 17.96
CA PRO A 170 -21.64 -43.86 17.39
C PRO A 170 -21.79 -43.96 15.87
N VAL A 171 -20.93 -43.23 15.16
CA VAL A 171 -20.87 -43.29 13.69
C VAL A 171 -20.19 -44.60 13.28
N ALA A 172 -20.91 -45.39 12.48
CA ALA A 172 -20.47 -46.67 11.96
C ALA A 172 -19.17 -46.56 11.13
N GLU A 173 -18.25 -47.46 11.45
CA GLU A 173 -16.91 -47.61 10.92
C GLU A 173 -16.95 -48.01 9.43
N VAL A 174 -16.47 -47.12 8.57
CA VAL A 174 -16.23 -47.42 7.15
C VAL A 174 -14.78 -47.90 7.02
N GLU A 175 -14.60 -49.21 6.78
CA GLU A 175 -13.29 -49.84 6.51
C GLU A 175 -12.60 -49.18 5.31
N ARG A 176 -11.68 -48.25 5.60
CA ARG A 176 -10.69 -47.77 4.63
C ARG A 176 -9.43 -48.58 4.81
N ARG A 177 -9.04 -49.27 3.74
CA ARG A 177 -7.80 -50.04 3.61
C ARG A 177 -6.59 -49.17 4.02
N VAL A 178 -6.01 -49.48 5.18
CA VAL A 178 -4.85 -48.80 5.76
C VAL A 178 -3.61 -49.17 4.95
N VAL A 179 -3.02 -48.19 4.27
CA VAL A 179 -1.60 -48.22 3.92
C VAL A 179 -0.86 -47.90 5.21
N GLU A 180 0.08 -48.75 5.63
CA GLU A 180 0.93 -48.53 6.81
C GLU A 180 1.80 -47.28 6.64
N GLY A 181 1.20 -46.10 6.83
CA GLY A 181 1.87 -44.83 7.02
C GLY A 181 1.85 -44.52 8.51
N VAL A 182 3.02 -44.37 9.12
CA VAL A 182 3.16 -43.92 10.51
C VAL A 182 2.65 -42.48 10.58
N VAL A 183 1.39 -42.30 10.99
CA VAL A 183 0.83 -40.97 11.30
C VAL A 183 1.37 -40.55 12.66
N VAL A 184 2.45 -39.77 12.66
CA VAL A 184 2.97 -39.15 13.88
C VAL A 184 2.05 -37.99 14.26
N LYS A 185 1.14 -38.21 15.21
CA LYS A 185 0.41 -37.11 15.87
C LYS A 185 1.39 -36.36 16.77
N HIS A 186 1.81 -35.17 16.37
CA HIS A 186 2.55 -34.27 17.23
C HIS A 186 1.58 -33.61 18.23
N ALA A 187 2.00 -33.41 19.48
CA ALA A 187 1.20 -32.83 20.56
C ALA A 187 0.94 -31.31 20.39
N GLY A 188 0.81 -30.83 19.15
CA GLY A 188 0.57 -29.43 18.79
C GLY A 188 1.77 -28.49 18.98
N THR A 189 2.84 -28.90 19.67
CA THR A 189 4.02 -28.07 19.93
C THR A 189 5.34 -28.79 19.63
N THR A 190 6.38 -28.03 19.26
CA THR A 190 7.73 -28.56 19.00
C THR A 190 8.84 -27.62 19.47
N GLU A 191 9.96 -28.19 19.91
CA GLU A 191 11.12 -27.44 20.37
C GLU A 191 12.09 -27.06 19.25
N GLY A 192 12.42 -25.77 19.19
CA GLY A 192 13.50 -25.20 18.38
C GLY A 192 13.22 -25.15 16.88
N SER A 193 11.99 -25.44 16.44
CA SER A 193 11.51 -25.35 15.06
C SER A 193 9.98 -25.34 15.06
N TRP A 194 9.36 -24.90 13.97
CA TRP A 194 7.93 -25.09 13.72
C TRP A 194 7.55 -26.58 13.69
N PRO A 195 6.32 -26.98 14.08
CA PRO A 195 5.93 -28.40 14.05
C PRO A 195 6.03 -29.01 12.65
N ARG A 196 5.61 -28.28 11.61
CA ARG A 196 5.81 -28.64 10.19
C ARG A 196 7.27 -28.85 9.75
N HIS A 197 8.24 -28.43 10.56
CA HIS A 197 9.68 -28.56 10.29
C HIS A 197 10.40 -29.45 11.30
N ALA A 198 9.70 -30.01 12.28
CA ALA A 198 10.31 -30.75 13.38
C ALA A 198 11.02 -32.04 12.94
N THR A 199 10.60 -32.63 11.81
CA THR A 199 11.22 -33.82 11.21
C THR A 199 12.17 -33.48 10.05
N HIS A 200 12.35 -32.20 9.71
CA HIS A 200 13.22 -31.81 8.61
C HIS A 200 14.69 -32.09 8.98
N PRO A 201 15.48 -32.80 8.13
CA PRO A 201 16.84 -33.21 8.47
C PRO A 201 17.74 -32.03 8.83
N ASP A 202 17.67 -30.94 8.06
CA ASP A 202 18.46 -29.73 8.34
C ASP A 202 18.08 -29.05 9.67
N ALA A 203 16.79 -29.07 10.06
CA ALA A 203 16.35 -28.52 11.33
C ALA A 203 16.82 -29.39 12.50
N ILE A 204 16.79 -30.72 12.36
CA ILE A 204 17.34 -31.66 13.34
C ILE A 204 18.85 -31.43 13.53
N ALA A 205 19.61 -31.36 12.43
CA ALA A 205 21.05 -31.15 12.47
C ALA A 205 21.44 -29.81 13.11
N ALA A 206 20.74 -28.73 12.74
CA ALA A 206 20.96 -27.42 13.32
C ALA A 206 20.61 -27.39 14.83
N ARG A 207 19.50 -28.00 15.25
CA ARG A 207 19.15 -28.10 16.68
C ARG A 207 20.21 -28.86 17.48
N ALA A 208 20.84 -29.88 16.90
CA ALA A 208 21.93 -30.60 17.56
C ALA A 208 23.14 -29.69 17.82
N VAL A 209 23.52 -28.86 16.85
CA VAL A 209 24.62 -27.88 16.96
C VAL A 209 24.35 -26.80 18.00
N LEU A 210 23.10 -26.37 18.11
CA LEU A 210 22.73 -25.28 19.02
C LEU A 210 22.64 -25.71 20.49
N ARG A 211 22.80 -27.00 20.82
CA ARG A 211 22.91 -27.44 22.22
C ARG A 211 24.16 -26.82 22.89
N PRO A 212 24.07 -26.35 24.15
CA PRO A 212 22.97 -26.49 25.11
C PRO A 212 22.03 -25.26 25.19
N LEU A 213 21.94 -24.43 24.15
CA LEU A 213 21.05 -23.27 24.19
C LEU A 213 19.59 -23.72 24.38
N LYS A 214 18.77 -22.90 25.01
CA LYS A 214 17.35 -23.20 25.22
C LYS A 214 16.59 -23.09 23.88
N PRO A 215 15.95 -24.17 23.38
CA PRO A 215 15.06 -24.08 22.22
C PRO A 215 13.77 -23.34 22.58
N ALA A 216 13.20 -22.59 21.64
CA ALA A 216 11.85 -22.05 21.78
C ALA A 216 10.81 -23.17 21.57
N THR A 217 9.79 -23.25 22.43
CA THR A 217 8.65 -24.16 22.23
C THR A 217 7.60 -23.44 21.37
N LEU A 218 7.28 -24.01 20.20
CA LEU A 218 6.42 -23.37 19.19
C LEU A 218 5.21 -24.26 18.89
N ALA A 219 4.03 -23.67 18.82
CA ALA A 219 2.82 -24.33 18.33
C ALA A 219 2.64 -24.11 16.82
N ASP A 220 1.71 -24.82 16.17
CA ASP A 220 1.41 -24.61 14.74
C ASP A 220 0.87 -23.20 14.43
N HIS A 221 0.20 -22.59 15.40
CA HIS A 221 -0.40 -21.26 15.30
C HIS A 221 0.45 -20.14 15.90
N THR A 222 1.63 -20.44 16.48
CA THR A 222 2.50 -19.35 16.92
C THR A 222 2.86 -18.51 15.69
N ASP A 223 2.79 -17.18 15.79
CA ASP A 223 3.31 -16.28 14.77
C ASP A 223 4.42 -15.46 15.41
N THR A 224 5.65 -15.61 14.87
CA THR A 224 6.83 -14.93 15.40
C THR A 224 7.12 -13.60 14.69
N THR A 225 6.25 -13.17 13.78
CA THR A 225 6.41 -11.91 13.05
C THR A 225 5.96 -10.72 13.89
N ASP A 226 6.48 -9.53 13.56
CA ASP A 226 6.12 -8.27 14.19
C ASP A 226 4.68 -7.81 13.91
N ARG A 227 3.94 -8.56 13.07
CA ARG A 227 2.57 -8.28 12.64
C ARG A 227 1.53 -9.24 13.21
N ALA A 228 1.94 -10.15 14.09
CA ALA A 228 1.00 -11.07 14.73
C ALA A 228 -0.02 -10.28 15.55
N ASP A 229 -1.32 -10.52 15.32
CA ASP A 229 -2.41 -9.92 16.10
C ASP A 229 -2.36 -10.37 17.56
N GLU A 230 -1.89 -11.60 17.79
CA GLU A 230 -1.67 -12.19 19.11
C GLU A 230 -0.27 -12.81 19.19
N VAL A 231 0.51 -12.38 20.18
CA VAL A 231 1.88 -12.83 20.39
C VAL A 231 1.93 -13.67 21.66
N ASP A 232 2.36 -14.93 21.54
CA ASP A 232 2.63 -15.77 22.71
C ASP A 232 3.91 -15.31 23.41
N THR A 233 3.73 -14.41 24.39
CA THR A 233 4.82 -13.82 25.18
C THR A 233 5.60 -14.83 26.03
N SER A 234 5.10 -16.07 26.17
CA SER A 234 5.80 -17.13 26.91
C SER A 234 6.94 -17.76 26.10
N VAL A 235 6.93 -17.62 24.78
CA VAL A 235 7.92 -18.23 23.88
C VAL A 235 9.26 -17.52 23.99
N ARG A 236 10.30 -18.28 24.38
CA ARG A 236 11.68 -17.80 24.49
C ARG A 236 12.69 -18.87 24.13
N GLY A 237 13.66 -18.53 23.28
CA GLY A 237 14.77 -19.39 22.89
C GLY A 237 15.09 -19.29 21.41
N TYR A 238 15.94 -20.18 20.91
CA TYR A 238 16.24 -20.21 19.48
C TYR A 238 15.15 -20.95 18.69
N MET A 239 14.94 -20.52 17.44
CA MET A 239 14.08 -21.20 16.45
C MET A 239 14.85 -21.43 15.16
N VAL A 240 14.78 -22.63 14.60
CA VAL A 240 15.38 -22.98 13.30
C VAL A 240 14.29 -23.20 12.26
N VAL A 241 14.45 -22.54 11.11
CA VAL A 241 13.60 -22.69 9.93
C VAL A 241 14.46 -23.22 8.77
N PRO A 242 14.21 -24.44 8.26
CA PRO A 242 14.92 -24.95 7.11
C PRO A 242 14.58 -24.13 5.86
N ARG A 243 15.58 -23.89 5.02
CA ARG A 243 15.46 -23.16 3.74
C ARG A 243 15.81 -24.04 2.54
N GLY A 244 15.99 -25.35 2.77
CA GLY A 244 16.33 -26.36 1.76
C GLY A 244 17.83 -26.44 1.43
N ARG A 245 18.24 -27.56 0.84
CA ARG A 245 19.62 -27.82 0.36
C ARG A 245 20.70 -27.62 1.45
N GLY A 246 20.42 -28.03 2.70
CA GLY A 246 21.35 -27.86 3.81
C GLY A 246 21.37 -26.46 4.41
N ARG A 247 20.60 -25.50 3.89
CA ARG A 247 20.52 -24.13 4.41
C ARG A 247 19.45 -24.03 5.49
N VAL A 248 19.79 -23.37 6.59
CA VAL A 248 18.86 -23.03 7.68
C VAL A 248 18.91 -21.54 8.00
N ALA A 249 17.81 -21.02 8.52
CA ALA A 249 17.74 -19.72 9.18
C ALA A 249 17.47 -19.95 10.68
N ALA A 250 18.36 -19.47 11.54
CA ALA A 250 18.21 -19.52 12.99
C ALA A 250 17.88 -18.14 13.54
N TYR A 251 16.80 -18.06 14.31
CA TYR A 251 16.29 -16.87 14.96
C TYR A 251 16.46 -17.00 16.47
N TRP A 252 16.52 -15.87 17.17
CA TRP A 252 16.31 -15.83 18.60
C TRP A 252 14.95 -15.19 18.86
N ILE A 253 14.09 -15.89 19.60
CA ILE A 253 12.73 -15.46 19.93
C ILE A 253 12.70 -15.07 21.41
N GLU A 254 12.14 -13.91 21.70
CA GLU A 254 11.87 -13.45 23.06
C GLU A 254 10.53 -12.74 23.13
N GLY A 255 9.65 -13.20 24.02
CA GLY A 255 8.30 -12.66 24.11
C GLY A 255 7.48 -12.96 22.84
N GLY A 256 7.70 -14.11 22.21
CA GLY A 256 7.00 -14.51 20.99
C GLY A 256 7.47 -13.85 19.69
N GLN A 257 8.39 -12.89 19.73
CA GLN A 257 8.86 -12.17 18.54
C GLN A 257 10.33 -12.44 18.24
N ASP A 258 10.71 -12.39 16.95
CA ASP A 258 12.11 -12.48 16.52
C ASP A 258 12.89 -11.15 16.59
N THR A 259 12.19 -10.08 16.95
CA THR A 259 12.74 -8.74 17.20
C THR A 259 12.08 -8.13 18.44
N PHE A 260 12.87 -7.77 19.46
CA PHE A 260 12.35 -7.12 20.66
C PHE A 260 12.49 -5.60 20.54
N ARG A 261 11.38 -4.86 20.57
CA ARG A 261 11.34 -3.38 20.48
C ARG A 261 12.01 -2.80 19.22
N GLY A 262 11.99 -3.55 18.12
CA GLY A 262 12.61 -3.15 16.84
C GLY A 262 14.14 -3.24 16.82
N GLU A 263 14.78 -3.66 17.91
CA GLU A 263 16.21 -3.95 17.94
C GLU A 263 16.43 -5.48 17.89
N PRO A 264 17.32 -5.97 17.00
CA PRO A 264 17.62 -7.38 16.95
C PRO A 264 18.40 -7.85 18.17
N HIS A 265 18.22 -9.11 18.55
CA HIS A 265 18.94 -9.83 19.62
C HIS A 265 20.43 -10.05 19.26
N ALA A 266 21.20 -8.97 19.17
CA ALA A 266 22.53 -8.97 18.57
C ALA A 266 23.52 -9.89 19.29
N VAL A 267 23.43 -10.01 20.62
CA VAL A 267 24.29 -10.88 21.42
C VAL A 267 23.96 -12.35 21.16
N GLU A 268 22.68 -12.69 21.17
CA GLU A 268 22.18 -14.04 20.95
C GLU A 268 22.44 -14.50 19.52
N LEU A 269 22.21 -13.64 18.52
CA LEU A 269 22.56 -13.92 17.13
C LEU A 269 24.08 -14.11 16.95
N LYS A 270 24.92 -13.39 17.71
CA LYS A 270 26.38 -13.62 17.71
C LYS A 270 26.72 -14.98 18.31
N ILE A 271 26.05 -15.39 19.38
CA ILE A 271 26.21 -16.73 19.99
C ILE A 271 25.77 -17.82 19.01
N LEU A 272 24.60 -17.70 18.37
CA LEU A 272 24.12 -18.65 17.36
C LEU A 272 25.13 -18.77 16.20
N ARG A 273 25.64 -17.64 15.71
CA ARG A 273 26.67 -17.61 14.66
C ARG A 273 27.93 -18.36 15.09
N GLN A 274 28.44 -18.09 16.30
CA GLN A 274 29.64 -18.76 16.80
C GLN A 274 29.42 -20.27 16.92
N LYS A 275 28.26 -20.71 17.44
CA LYS A 275 27.92 -22.14 17.55
C LYS A 275 27.92 -22.86 16.21
N PHE A 276 27.36 -22.25 15.18
CA PHE A 276 27.41 -22.83 13.83
C PHE A 276 28.84 -22.90 13.30
N LEU A 277 29.63 -21.84 13.44
CA LEU A 277 31.03 -21.82 13.01
C LEU A 277 31.87 -22.87 13.74
N ASP A 278 31.71 -23.02 15.06
CA ASP A 278 32.43 -24.00 15.88
C ASP A 278 32.10 -25.44 15.46
N ALA A 279 30.87 -25.67 14.96
CA ALA A 279 30.44 -26.97 14.43
C ALA A 279 30.82 -27.18 12.94
N GLY A 280 31.63 -26.30 12.36
CA GLY A 280 32.05 -26.38 10.96
C GLY A 280 30.99 -25.98 9.93
N TRP A 281 29.85 -25.44 10.36
CA TRP A 281 28.85 -24.91 9.43
C TRP A 281 29.35 -23.63 8.80
N ARG A 282 29.01 -23.44 7.53
CA ARG A 282 29.31 -22.18 6.83
C ARG A 282 28.21 -21.17 7.12
N VAL A 283 28.56 -20.04 7.74
CA VAL A 283 27.60 -18.98 8.08
C VAL A 283 27.65 -17.83 7.07
N GLU A 284 26.49 -17.39 6.57
CA GLU A 284 26.41 -16.24 5.67
C GLU A 284 26.65 -14.91 6.42
N PRO A 285 27.24 -13.90 5.76
CA PRO A 285 27.48 -12.62 6.37
C PRO A 285 26.18 -11.84 6.66
N LYS A 286 26.12 -11.25 7.86
CA LYS A 286 25.36 -10.03 8.21
C LYS A 286 23.86 -10.01 7.81
N SER A 287 23.07 -10.96 8.30
CA SER A 287 21.66 -10.68 8.58
C SER A 287 21.51 -10.03 9.97
N ARG A 288 20.56 -9.09 10.10
CA ARG A 288 20.26 -8.40 11.36
C ARG A 288 19.30 -9.19 12.23
N THR A 289 18.37 -9.94 11.66
CA THR A 289 17.27 -10.59 12.38
C THR A 289 17.47 -12.09 12.59
N CYS A 290 18.40 -12.71 11.84
CA CYS A 290 18.66 -14.14 11.93
C CYS A 290 20.09 -14.50 11.53
N VAL A 291 20.47 -15.75 11.74
CA VAL A 291 21.71 -16.35 11.25
C VAL A 291 21.37 -17.36 10.16
N PHE A 292 21.84 -17.12 8.94
CA PHE A 292 21.79 -18.13 7.88
C PHE A 292 23.04 -19.00 7.93
N ALA A 293 22.86 -20.31 8.00
CA ALA A 293 23.94 -21.27 8.06
C ALA A 293 23.71 -22.43 7.08
N TRP A 294 24.80 -22.98 6.55
CA TRP A 294 24.81 -24.13 5.65
C TRP A 294 25.44 -25.31 6.37
N ARG A 295 24.70 -26.42 6.41
CA ARG A 295 25.20 -27.70 6.91
C ARG A 295 26.43 -28.09 6.09
N PRO A 296 27.51 -28.58 6.74
CA PRO A 296 28.61 -29.20 6.02
C PRO A 296 28.04 -30.28 5.10
N ALA A 297 28.40 -30.26 3.81
CA ALA A 297 28.02 -31.34 2.92
C ALA A 297 28.60 -32.63 3.52
N GLU A 298 27.75 -33.59 3.87
CA GLU A 298 28.20 -34.92 4.28
C GLU A 298 28.76 -35.59 3.03
N ASP A 299 30.05 -35.39 2.77
CA ASP A 299 30.86 -36.02 1.72
C ASP A 299 30.04 -36.39 0.47
N SER A 300 29.43 -35.40 -0.17
CA SER A 300 28.96 -35.56 -1.55
C SER A 300 30.21 -35.74 -2.39
N THR A 301 30.55 -37.00 -2.64
CA THR A 301 31.69 -37.47 -3.41
C THR A 301 31.93 -36.61 -4.66
N GLY A 302 32.93 -35.73 -4.60
CA GLY A 302 33.68 -35.26 -5.77
C GLY A 302 33.35 -33.89 -6.36
N GLU A 303 32.24 -33.24 -6.01
CA GLU A 303 31.96 -31.88 -6.50
C GLU A 303 32.45 -30.85 -5.48
N THR A 304 33.61 -30.24 -5.77
CA THR A 304 34.24 -29.30 -4.83
C THR A 304 33.27 -28.15 -4.50
N PRO A 305 33.07 -27.80 -3.21
CA PRO A 305 32.15 -26.73 -2.78
C PRO A 305 32.38 -25.38 -3.49
N HIS A 306 33.59 -25.16 -4.00
CA HIS A 306 33.96 -23.97 -4.77
C HIS A 306 33.21 -23.83 -6.10
N GLN A 307 32.81 -24.94 -6.73
CA GLN A 307 32.08 -24.95 -8.01
C GLN A 307 30.59 -24.63 -7.82
N ALA A 308 29.98 -25.14 -6.75
CA ALA A 308 28.60 -24.78 -6.39
C ALA A 308 28.48 -23.30 -6.00
N ASP A 309 29.48 -22.75 -5.30
CA ASP A 309 29.54 -21.32 -4.99
C ASP A 309 29.78 -20.45 -6.23
N ALA A 310 30.65 -20.88 -7.14
CA ALA A 310 30.86 -20.18 -8.40
C ALA A 310 29.56 -20.14 -9.23
N ALA A 311 28.87 -21.27 -9.38
CA ALA A 311 27.61 -21.35 -10.11
C ALA A 311 26.49 -20.53 -9.44
N CYS A 312 26.40 -20.52 -8.10
CA CYS A 312 25.40 -19.73 -7.39
C CYS A 312 25.72 -18.22 -7.43
N GLN A 313 26.99 -17.85 -7.36
CA GLN A 313 27.44 -16.46 -7.53
C GLN A 313 27.24 -15.98 -8.97
N GLU A 314 27.48 -16.85 -9.95
CA GLU A 314 27.26 -16.58 -11.37
C GLU A 314 25.78 -16.46 -11.70
N ALA A 315 24.92 -17.35 -11.19
CA ALA A 315 23.47 -17.21 -11.28
C ALA A 315 22.98 -15.92 -10.61
N GLY A 316 23.53 -15.57 -9.44
CA GLY A 316 23.23 -14.30 -8.77
C GLY A 316 23.75 -13.06 -9.51
N ARG A 317 24.88 -13.18 -10.23
CA ARG A 317 25.40 -12.13 -11.13
C ARG A 317 24.54 -11.99 -12.38
N ALA A 318 24.14 -13.10 -12.99
CA ALA A 318 23.27 -13.14 -14.16
C ALA A 318 21.87 -12.59 -13.84
N LEU A 319 21.30 -12.93 -12.69
CA LEU A 319 20.02 -12.39 -12.25
C LEU A 319 20.11 -10.88 -11.99
N ARG A 320 21.19 -10.41 -11.35
CA ARG A 320 21.44 -8.97 -11.16
C ARG A 320 21.68 -8.23 -12.47
N ALA A 321 22.41 -8.84 -13.41
CA ALA A 321 22.65 -8.29 -14.73
C ALA A 321 21.35 -8.21 -15.55
N ARG A 322 20.51 -9.26 -15.54
CA ARG A 322 19.18 -9.24 -16.14
C ARG A 322 18.29 -8.19 -15.50
N ARG A 323 18.27 -8.09 -14.17
CA ARG A 323 17.50 -7.06 -13.46
C ARG A 323 18.00 -5.65 -13.75
N ARG A 324 19.30 -5.46 -13.95
CA ARG A 324 19.92 -4.18 -14.34
C ARG A 324 19.69 -3.84 -15.82
N ALA A 325 19.61 -4.85 -16.69
CA ALA A 325 19.29 -4.68 -18.11
C ALA A 325 17.78 -4.48 -18.34
N GLN A 326 16.94 -5.03 -17.45
CA GLN A 326 15.50 -4.80 -17.40
C GLN A 326 15.13 -3.55 -16.59
N GLN A 327 16.06 -3.00 -15.82
CA GLN A 327 15.89 -1.65 -15.28
C GLN A 327 15.98 -0.69 -16.47
N PRO A 328 14.92 0.08 -16.77
CA PRO A 328 15.04 1.17 -17.72
C PRO A 328 16.21 2.05 -17.26
N ALA A 329 17.02 2.53 -18.22
CA ALA A 329 18.07 3.50 -17.94
C ALA A 329 17.53 4.55 -16.96
N PRO A 330 18.28 4.93 -15.91
CA PRO A 330 17.76 5.77 -14.83
C PRO A 330 17.03 6.94 -15.45
N ALA A 331 15.70 6.95 -15.31
CA ALA A 331 14.88 8.01 -15.84
C ALA A 331 15.44 9.30 -15.25
N LEU A 332 15.96 10.16 -16.14
CA LEU A 332 16.59 11.41 -15.77
C LEU A 332 15.65 12.10 -14.78
N ALA A 333 16.12 12.33 -13.55
CA ALA A 333 15.36 13.14 -12.63
C ALA A 333 15.26 14.55 -13.22
N CYS A 334 14.11 15.21 -13.08
CA CYS A 334 13.99 16.61 -13.47
C CYS A 334 14.88 17.50 -12.59
N GLN A 335 14.95 18.79 -12.91
CA GLN A 335 15.65 19.79 -12.10
C GLN A 335 15.23 19.87 -10.61
N HIS A 336 14.10 19.29 -10.20
CA HIS A 336 13.69 19.19 -8.79
C HIS A 336 14.15 17.90 -8.08
N GLY A 337 14.79 16.97 -8.80
CA GLY A 337 15.20 15.67 -8.28
C GLY A 337 14.11 14.60 -8.29
N THR A 338 12.96 14.86 -8.91
CA THR A 338 11.87 13.89 -9.06
C THR A 338 12.04 13.08 -10.34
N SER A 339 11.87 11.76 -10.27
CA SER A 339 11.83 10.87 -11.44
C SER A 339 10.39 10.48 -11.80
N PRO A 340 10.04 10.37 -13.09
CA PRO A 340 8.71 9.95 -13.50
C PRO A 340 8.48 8.47 -13.17
N ARG A 341 7.24 8.13 -12.83
CA ARG A 341 6.82 6.72 -12.70
C ARG A 341 6.85 6.04 -14.08
N PRO A 342 7.02 4.71 -14.14
CA PRO A 342 7.09 3.97 -15.41
C PRO A 342 5.80 4.01 -16.24
N ASP A 343 4.66 4.29 -15.60
CA ASP A 343 3.32 4.33 -16.18
C ASP A 343 2.88 5.74 -16.62
N VAL A 344 3.73 6.76 -16.46
CA VAL A 344 3.45 8.12 -16.92
C VAL A 344 3.56 8.20 -18.44
N SER A 345 2.54 8.77 -19.08
CA SER A 345 2.55 9.11 -20.50
C SER A 345 3.36 10.39 -20.77
N GLY A 346 4.00 10.46 -21.95
CA GLY A 346 4.77 11.64 -22.39
C GLY A 346 6.19 11.73 -21.84
N ASN A 347 6.79 12.93 -21.88
CA ASN A 347 8.13 13.20 -21.34
C ASN A 347 8.08 14.36 -20.32
N PRO A 348 7.60 14.10 -19.09
CA PRO A 348 7.43 15.14 -18.08
C PRO A 348 8.75 15.73 -17.60
N VAL A 349 9.88 15.02 -17.77
CA VAL A 349 11.21 15.51 -17.40
C VAL A 349 11.61 16.65 -18.35
N ALA A 350 11.55 16.41 -19.66
CA ALA A 350 11.84 17.45 -20.64
C ALA A 350 10.89 18.65 -20.52
N ALA A 351 9.60 18.40 -20.24
CA ALA A 351 8.64 19.46 -19.99
C ALA A 351 8.96 20.25 -18.71
N CYS A 352 9.40 19.57 -17.65
CA CYS A 352 9.79 20.19 -16.38
C CYS A 352 11.07 21.03 -16.51
N ASP A 353 12.05 20.55 -17.27
CA ASP A 353 13.34 21.23 -17.49
C ASP A 353 13.20 22.43 -18.44
N GLY A 354 12.30 22.36 -19.42
CA GLY A 354 12.07 23.43 -20.41
C GLY A 354 11.00 24.46 -20.02
N ARG A 355 10.49 24.45 -18.78
CA ARG A 355 9.40 25.34 -18.38
C ARG A 355 9.87 26.78 -18.10
N ALA A 356 9.05 27.77 -18.46
CA ALA A 356 9.28 29.15 -18.08
C ALA A 356 9.06 29.36 -16.55
N PRO A 357 9.71 30.36 -15.93
CA PRO A 357 9.45 30.71 -14.53
C PRO A 357 7.96 30.96 -14.26
N GLY A 358 7.43 30.42 -13.18
CA GLY A 358 6.00 30.55 -12.82
C GLY A 358 5.08 29.52 -13.48
N VAL A 359 5.52 28.80 -14.52
CA VAL A 359 4.74 27.71 -15.10
C VAL A 359 4.72 26.51 -14.15
N ARG A 360 3.52 26.08 -13.78
CA ARG A 360 3.24 24.93 -12.91
C ARG A 360 2.72 23.75 -13.74
N GLY A 361 2.82 22.54 -13.21
CA GLY A 361 2.16 21.36 -13.76
C GLY A 361 0.77 21.20 -13.13
N GLY A 362 -0.22 20.84 -13.93
CA GLY A 362 -1.55 20.51 -13.44
C GLY A 362 -1.96 19.08 -13.81
N VAL A 363 -3.04 18.61 -13.20
CA VAL A 363 -3.79 17.42 -13.64
C VAL A 363 -5.22 17.87 -13.90
N TRP A 364 -5.72 17.58 -15.09
CA TRP A 364 -7.05 17.97 -15.55
C TRP A 364 -7.96 16.75 -15.69
N SER A 365 -9.21 16.93 -15.29
CA SER A 365 -10.34 16.11 -15.71
C SER A 365 -11.25 16.94 -16.64
N ASP A 366 -12.37 16.37 -17.06
CA ASP A 366 -13.45 17.07 -17.76
C ASP A 366 -14.08 18.22 -16.93
N GLU A 367 -13.96 18.17 -15.61
CA GLU A 367 -14.40 19.23 -14.69
C GLU A 367 -13.33 20.32 -14.44
N GLY A 368 -12.13 20.19 -15.00
CA GLY A 368 -11.03 21.16 -14.88
C GLY A 368 -9.83 20.66 -14.07
N CYS A 369 -9.03 21.58 -13.53
CA CYS A 369 -7.78 21.26 -12.84
C CYS A 369 -8.05 20.69 -11.42
N VAL A 370 -7.75 19.41 -11.21
CA VAL A 370 -7.97 18.70 -9.93
C VAL A 370 -6.73 18.66 -9.03
N TYR A 371 -5.53 18.89 -9.59
CA TYR A 371 -4.26 18.92 -8.88
C TYR A 371 -3.27 19.89 -9.54
N SER A 372 -2.45 20.60 -8.75
CA SER A 372 -1.37 21.43 -9.28
C SER A 372 -0.11 21.32 -8.43
N ASP A 373 1.06 21.35 -9.10
CA ASP A 373 2.37 21.27 -8.48
C ASP A 373 3.39 22.15 -9.23
N ASP A 374 4.42 22.61 -8.53
CA ASP A 374 5.51 23.36 -9.16
C ASP A 374 6.41 22.43 -10.01
N CYS A 375 6.37 21.12 -9.76
CA CYS A 375 7.04 20.11 -10.56
C CYS A 375 6.10 19.40 -11.54
N LEU A 376 6.36 19.53 -12.85
CA LEU A 376 5.63 18.79 -13.87
C LEU A 376 5.78 17.27 -13.76
N VAL A 377 6.89 16.76 -13.21
CA VAL A 377 7.05 15.32 -12.97
C VAL A 377 6.14 14.85 -11.85
N ASP A 378 5.97 15.64 -10.78
CA ASP A 378 5.04 15.29 -9.70
C ASP A 378 3.59 15.39 -10.16
N ALA A 379 3.21 16.41 -10.94
CA ALA A 379 1.90 16.48 -11.57
C ALA A 379 1.62 15.27 -12.48
N ALA A 380 2.57 14.86 -13.31
CA ALA A 380 2.44 13.69 -14.16
C ALA A 380 2.34 12.38 -13.36
N ASN A 381 3.11 12.24 -12.28
CA ASN A 381 3.06 11.10 -11.37
C ASN A 381 1.70 11.00 -10.67
N GLU A 382 1.12 12.14 -10.29
CA GLU A 382 -0.20 12.21 -9.67
C GLU A 382 -1.32 11.88 -10.68
N CYS A 383 -1.21 12.37 -11.92
CA CYS A 383 -2.09 11.97 -13.01
C CYS A 383 -2.08 10.44 -13.22
N ALA A 384 -0.90 9.82 -13.27
CA ALA A 384 -0.77 8.37 -13.38
C ALA A 384 -1.36 7.63 -12.16
N ARG A 385 -1.26 8.20 -10.95
CA ARG A 385 -1.89 7.64 -9.75
C ARG A 385 -3.41 7.67 -9.84
N LEU A 386 -3.99 8.82 -10.22
CA LEU A 386 -5.43 8.99 -10.36
C LEU A 386 -6.01 8.06 -11.43
N ASN A 387 -5.38 7.96 -12.60
CA ASN A 387 -5.80 7.02 -13.64
C ASN A 387 -5.67 5.54 -13.24
N ALA A 388 -4.81 5.20 -12.27
CA ALA A 388 -4.67 3.83 -11.78
C ALA A 388 -5.67 3.46 -10.68
N GLU A 389 -6.30 4.46 -10.05
CA GLU A 389 -7.35 4.26 -9.04
C GLU A 389 -8.73 4.07 -9.67
N GLU A 390 -8.94 4.66 -10.84
CA GLU A 390 -10.14 4.49 -11.64
C GLU A 390 -10.17 3.14 -12.37
N GLU A 391 -11.36 2.64 -12.68
CA GLU A 391 -11.49 1.46 -13.55
C GLU A 391 -10.85 1.74 -14.92
N PRO A 392 -10.16 0.77 -15.54
CA PRO A 392 -9.45 0.98 -16.78
C PRO A 392 -10.42 1.35 -17.91
N ALA A 393 -10.56 2.65 -18.17
CA ALA A 393 -11.25 3.19 -19.32
C ALA A 393 -10.35 3.11 -20.56
N GLU A 394 -10.96 3.05 -21.75
CA GLU A 394 -10.22 3.07 -23.02
C GLU A 394 -9.44 4.39 -23.22
N GLU A 395 -9.93 5.48 -22.61
CA GLU A 395 -9.29 6.79 -22.59
C GLU A 395 -8.97 7.19 -21.14
N PRO A 396 -7.78 7.74 -20.86
CA PRO A 396 -7.42 8.18 -19.52
C PRO A 396 -8.34 9.33 -19.08
N LEU A 397 -9.00 9.17 -17.93
CA LEU A 397 -9.91 10.17 -17.35
C LEU A 397 -9.18 11.46 -16.94
N HIS A 398 -7.89 11.35 -16.63
CA HIS A 398 -7.05 12.47 -16.25
C HIS A 398 -5.89 12.64 -17.24
N SER A 399 -5.56 13.89 -17.54
CA SER A 399 -4.37 14.27 -18.29
C SER A 399 -3.51 15.25 -17.49
N TRP A 400 -2.21 15.33 -17.81
CA TRP A 400 -1.31 16.31 -17.21
C TRP A 400 -0.77 17.26 -18.29
N HIS A 401 -0.72 18.54 -17.97
CA HIS A 401 -0.32 19.64 -18.86
C HIS A 401 0.46 20.74 -18.09
N ARG A 402 0.99 21.72 -18.83
CA ARG A 402 1.49 22.97 -18.26
C ARG A 402 0.31 23.87 -17.95
N MET A 403 0.27 24.47 -16.76
CA MET A 403 -0.74 25.46 -16.40
C MET A 403 -0.37 26.83 -16.98
N CYS A 404 -1.37 27.58 -17.42
CA CYS A 404 -1.16 28.99 -17.74
C CYS A 404 -0.78 29.76 -16.46
N PRO A 405 0.27 30.60 -16.48
CA PRO A 405 0.72 31.33 -15.30
C PRO A 405 -0.26 32.44 -14.86
N GLU A 406 -1.12 32.91 -15.76
CA GLU A 406 -2.10 33.97 -15.50
C GLU A 406 -3.50 33.41 -15.21
N HIS A 407 -3.84 32.25 -15.78
CA HIS A 407 -5.17 31.63 -15.70
C HIS A 407 -5.03 30.18 -15.23
N ASP A 408 -5.09 29.96 -13.92
CA ASP A 408 -4.85 28.64 -13.31
C ASP A 408 -5.95 27.59 -13.61
N GLU A 409 -7.05 28.02 -14.23
CA GLU A 409 -8.12 27.15 -14.72
C GLU A 409 -7.83 26.54 -16.10
N GLN A 410 -6.83 27.05 -16.84
CA GLN A 410 -6.58 26.68 -18.24
C GLN A 410 -5.18 26.07 -18.45
N THR A 411 -5.06 25.18 -19.43
CA THR A 411 -3.75 24.69 -19.88
C THR A 411 -3.03 25.82 -20.63
N LEU A 412 -1.70 25.85 -20.57
CA LEU A 412 -0.88 26.88 -21.23
C LEU A 412 -1.11 26.90 -22.75
N ASP A 413 -1.29 25.71 -23.34
CA ASP A 413 -1.45 25.54 -24.79
C ASP A 413 -2.89 25.86 -25.26
N GLU A 414 -3.88 25.86 -24.37
CA GLU A 414 -5.30 26.12 -24.69
C GLU A 414 -5.83 27.39 -24.01
N CYS A 415 -4.96 28.21 -23.40
CA CYS A 415 -5.40 29.38 -22.68
C CYS A 415 -6.05 30.42 -23.61
N GLU A 416 -7.36 30.63 -23.49
CA GLU A 416 -8.13 31.51 -24.37
C GLU A 416 -7.66 32.96 -24.26
N GLU A 417 -7.34 33.43 -23.06
CA GLU A 417 -6.93 34.82 -22.83
C GLU A 417 -5.50 35.10 -23.32
N CYS A 418 -4.57 34.17 -23.07
CA CYS A 418 -3.16 34.34 -23.46
C CYS A 418 -2.90 33.97 -24.93
N ASN A 419 -3.67 33.03 -25.49
CA ASN A 419 -3.59 32.63 -26.90
C ASN A 419 -4.63 33.32 -27.78
N ALA A 420 -5.43 34.25 -27.25
CA ALA A 420 -6.24 35.15 -28.06
C ALA A 420 -5.31 35.84 -29.06
N VAL A 421 -5.39 35.41 -30.33
CA VAL A 421 -4.86 36.21 -31.43
C VAL A 421 -5.48 37.58 -31.23
N PRO A 422 -4.70 38.67 -31.13
CA PRO A 422 -5.26 40.00 -31.03
C PRO A 422 -6.22 40.12 -32.20
N THR A 423 -7.52 40.06 -31.92
CA THR A 423 -8.52 40.55 -32.83
C THR A 423 -8.25 42.03 -32.80
N GLU A 424 -7.35 42.46 -33.68
CA GLU A 424 -7.32 43.83 -34.15
C GLU A 424 -8.79 44.11 -34.47
N GLN A 425 -9.45 44.81 -33.55
CA GLN A 425 -10.50 45.73 -33.88
C GLN A 425 -9.82 46.71 -34.83
N ALA A 426 -9.64 46.27 -36.07
CA ALA A 426 -9.75 47.13 -37.21
C ALA A 426 -11.11 47.77 -37.02
N GLU A 427 -11.12 48.91 -36.33
CA GLU A 427 -12.08 49.96 -36.58
C GLU A 427 -12.17 50.03 -38.10
N GLU A 428 -13.20 49.41 -38.67
CA GLU A 428 -13.54 49.63 -40.06
C GLU A 428 -13.66 51.15 -40.16
N PRO A 429 -12.78 51.85 -40.92
CA PRO A 429 -13.01 53.25 -41.13
C PRO A 429 -14.37 53.35 -41.82
N GLU A 430 -15.34 53.97 -41.15
CA GLU A 430 -16.59 54.44 -41.74
C GLU A 430 -16.22 55.49 -42.82
N GLY A 431 -15.74 55.00 -43.95
CA GLY A 431 -15.43 55.74 -45.14
C GLY A 431 -16.19 55.09 -46.26
N GLU A 432 -17.33 55.68 -46.62
CA GLU A 432 -18.04 55.41 -47.86
C GLU A 432 -17.06 55.60 -49.03
N VAL A 433 -16.45 54.51 -49.49
CA VAL A 433 -15.71 54.48 -50.75
C VAL A 433 -16.72 54.12 -51.84
N GLU A 434 -17.05 55.15 -52.62
CA GLU A 434 -17.81 55.08 -53.85
C GLU A 434 -17.26 53.96 -54.75
N VAL A 435 -18.12 52.96 -55.02
CA VAL A 435 -17.80 51.81 -55.87
C VAL A 435 -17.85 52.27 -57.34
N GLU A 436 -16.70 52.57 -57.93
CA GLU A 436 -16.58 52.62 -59.39
C GLU A 436 -16.42 51.19 -59.94
N GLU A 437 -17.44 50.75 -60.68
CA GLU A 437 -17.43 49.52 -61.46
C GLU A 437 -16.31 49.54 -62.50
N ALA A 438 -15.46 48.50 -62.50
CA ALA A 438 -14.56 48.20 -63.60
C ALA A 438 -14.67 46.72 -64.00
N PRO A 439 -14.53 46.40 -65.30
CA PRO A 439 -15.24 45.31 -65.96
C PRO A 439 -14.57 43.94 -65.87
N GLU A 440 -15.42 42.93 -66.06
CA GLU A 440 -15.12 41.51 -66.20
C GLU A 440 -13.92 41.23 -67.14
N ALA A 441 -12.91 40.55 -66.61
CA ALA A 441 -11.90 39.86 -67.41
C ALA A 441 -11.79 38.42 -66.91
N GLY A 442 -12.37 37.51 -67.69
CA GLY A 442 -12.23 36.07 -67.51
C GLY A 442 -10.78 35.63 -67.63
N GLY A 443 -10.34 34.79 -66.69
CA GLY A 443 -8.99 34.23 -66.67
C GLY A 443 -8.96 32.92 -65.91
N THR A 444 -9.14 31.83 -66.64
CA THR A 444 -8.87 30.46 -66.21
C THR A 444 -7.41 30.27 -65.78
N TRP A 445 -7.15 29.90 -64.53
CA TRP A 445 -5.85 29.37 -64.11
C TRP A 445 -6.03 28.05 -63.35
N ARG A 446 -5.95 26.96 -64.13
CA ARG A 446 -5.46 25.66 -63.67
C ARG A 446 -3.95 25.62 -63.90
N SER A 447 -3.27 24.83 -63.05
CA SER A 447 -1.91 24.25 -63.22
C SER A 447 -0.75 25.07 -62.63
N GLY A 448 -0.15 24.54 -61.57
CA GLY A 448 1.19 24.89 -61.12
C GLY A 448 1.39 24.49 -59.67
N TRP A 449 2.51 23.81 -59.39
CA TRP A 449 2.96 23.33 -58.07
C TRP A 449 2.49 21.92 -57.66
N MET A 450 3.15 20.91 -58.23
CA MET A 450 3.69 19.76 -57.48
C MET A 450 4.77 19.06 -58.33
N ALA A 451 6.00 19.51 -58.18
CA ALA A 451 7.20 18.75 -58.55
C ALA A 451 8.32 19.14 -57.58
N ALA A 452 8.40 18.43 -56.46
CA ALA A 452 9.61 18.37 -55.64
C ALA A 452 10.01 16.89 -55.54
N GLU A 453 11.16 16.60 -56.12
CA GLU A 453 11.77 15.29 -56.31
C GLU A 453 12.06 14.62 -54.96
N ARG A 454 11.44 13.45 -54.71
CA ARG A 454 11.94 12.51 -53.70
C ARG A 454 13.10 11.73 -54.29
N ARG A 455 14.33 12.04 -53.87
CA ARG A 455 15.48 11.14 -54.01
C ARG A 455 15.25 9.92 -53.13
N VAL A 456 14.91 8.80 -53.75
CA VAL A 456 14.98 7.47 -53.14
C VAL A 456 16.46 7.13 -53.03
N THR A 457 16.96 6.98 -51.80
CA THR A 457 18.25 6.33 -51.55
C THR A 457 17.99 4.84 -51.46
N GLU A 458 18.62 4.09 -52.36
CA GLU A 458 18.67 2.63 -52.32
C GLU A 458 19.51 2.21 -51.10
N GLY A 459 18.83 1.76 -50.05
CA GLY A 459 19.42 1.13 -48.88
C GLY A 459 18.43 0.12 -48.34
N ALA A 460 18.65 -1.16 -48.64
CA ALA A 460 17.82 -2.26 -48.15
C ALA A 460 17.76 -2.24 -46.62
N LEU A 461 16.56 -2.11 -46.05
CA LEU A 461 16.34 -2.00 -44.62
C LEU A 461 16.42 -3.37 -43.90
N PHE A 462 16.52 -4.49 -44.63
CA PHE A 462 16.62 -5.82 -44.05
C PHE A 462 17.55 -6.71 -44.88
N ASP A 463 18.78 -6.89 -44.38
CA ASP A 463 19.68 -7.96 -44.79
C ASP A 463 19.41 -9.18 -43.91
N LEU A 464 18.53 -10.07 -44.38
CA LEU A 464 18.32 -11.38 -43.77
C LEU A 464 19.34 -12.33 -44.41
N GLY A 465 20.49 -12.47 -43.76
CA GLY A 465 21.57 -13.33 -44.23
C GLY A 465 21.12 -14.76 -44.52
N ASP A 466 21.83 -15.41 -45.44
CA ASP A 466 21.59 -16.78 -45.87
C ASP A 466 21.58 -17.75 -44.67
N GLY A 467 20.40 -18.29 -44.34
CA GLY A 467 20.28 -19.36 -43.34
C GLY A 467 19.02 -19.43 -42.49
N VAL A 468 18.01 -18.58 -42.68
CA VAL A 468 16.78 -18.67 -41.87
C VAL A 468 15.76 -19.59 -42.53
N GLU A 469 15.76 -20.87 -42.13
CA GLU A 469 14.66 -21.81 -42.40
C GLU A 469 13.42 -21.37 -41.60
N GLN A 470 12.42 -20.81 -42.30
CA GLN A 470 11.07 -20.65 -41.76
C GLN A 470 10.29 -21.95 -41.99
N GLY A 471 10.33 -22.85 -41.02
CA GLY A 471 9.57 -24.08 -41.03
C GLY A 471 8.83 -24.31 -39.70
N LEU A 472 7.53 -24.62 -39.82
CA LEU A 472 6.64 -25.21 -38.82
C LEU A 472 5.97 -24.27 -37.81
N LEU A 473 4.81 -23.75 -38.19
CA LEU A 473 3.75 -23.43 -37.23
C LEU A 473 2.36 -23.60 -37.87
N PHE A 474 2.06 -24.78 -38.40
CA PHE A 474 0.70 -25.32 -38.53
C PHE A 474 0.78 -26.85 -38.60
N GLN A 475 0.49 -27.52 -37.48
CA GLN A 475 -0.18 -28.83 -37.41
C GLN A 475 -0.79 -29.01 -36.04
#